data_AF-W2TD79-F1
#
_entry.id   AF-W2TD79-F1
#
_cell.length_a   1.000
_cell.length_b   1.000
_cell.length_c   1.000
_cell.angle_alpha   90.00
_cell.angle_beta   90.00
_cell.angle_gamma   90.00
#
_symmetry.space_group_name_H-M   'P 1'
#
loop_
_entity.id
_entity.type
_entity.pdbx_description
1 polymer ?
#
loop_
_entity_poly.entity_id
_entity_poly.type
_entity_poly.pdbx_seq_one_letter_code
_entity_poly.pdbx_strand_id
1 'polypeptide(L)'
;MECEEEYADNKKLIEIKDLRRQIPKGFSYCAVDFGLSSGYAHVIENNETFPSSFAHEIIAGMLDLPSSRWRNRKQQDFAALKSKCDAMKTSWEPYDWTKRIDRNKS
;
A
#
# COMPACT_ATOMS: atom_id res chain seq x y z
N MET A 1 15.87 0.00 -5.74
CA MET A 1 16.25 0.48 -7.09
C MET A 1 16.48 -0.69 -8.06
N GLU A 2 16.42 -1.95 -7.59
CA GLU A 2 16.65 -3.18 -8.37
C GLU A 2 15.36 -3.88 -8.84
N CYS A 3 14.20 -3.22 -8.75
CA CYS A 3 12.91 -3.85 -9.03
C CYS A 3 12.41 -3.65 -10.47
N GLU A 4 13.11 -2.84 -11.25
CA GLU A 4 12.87 -2.63 -12.68
C GLU A 4 14.20 -2.68 -13.43
N GLU A 5 14.12 -2.69 -14.76
CA GLU A 5 15.26 -2.75 -15.66
C GLU A 5 16.30 -1.66 -15.37
N GLU A 6 17.56 -1.95 -15.70
CA GLU A 6 18.67 -1.04 -15.43
C GLU A 6 18.49 0.30 -16.17
N TYR A 7 17.88 0.25 -17.35
CA TYR A 7 17.49 1.39 -18.18
C TYR A 7 15.98 1.66 -18.02
N ALA A 8 15.65 2.71 -17.29
CA ALA A 8 14.28 3.23 -17.17
C ALA A 8 14.27 4.69 -17.61
N ASP A 9 13.21 5.12 -18.30
CA ASP A 9 13.09 6.49 -18.80
C ASP A 9 12.77 7.48 -17.67
N ASN A 10 12.09 7.01 -16.61
CA ASN A 10 11.70 7.80 -15.45
C ASN A 10 12.68 7.67 -14.29
N LYS A 11 12.70 8.70 -13.43
CA LYS A 11 13.46 8.65 -12.17
C LYS A 11 12.92 7.51 -11.30
N LYS A 12 13.81 6.57 -10.94
CA LYS A 12 13.48 5.38 -10.14
C LYS A 12 12.93 5.69 -8.73
N LEU A 13 13.19 6.88 -8.19
CA LEU A 13 12.67 7.28 -6.88
C LEU A 13 12.33 8.78 -6.88
N ILE A 14 11.10 9.09 -6.51
CA ILE A 14 10.56 10.44 -6.43
C ILE A 14 10.13 10.70 -4.98
N GLU A 15 10.70 11.71 -4.33
CA GLU A 15 10.19 12.17 -3.03
C GLU A 15 8.80 12.79 -3.21
N ILE A 16 7.82 12.32 -2.42
CA ILE A 16 6.43 12.76 -2.53
C ILE A 16 6.25 14.10 -1.81
N LYS A 17 5.99 15.15 -2.58
CA LYS A 17 5.51 16.45 -2.09
C LYS A 17 4.03 16.62 -2.41
N ASP A 18 3.66 16.31 -3.64
CA ASP A 18 2.29 16.24 -4.12
C ASP A 18 2.21 15.17 -5.21
N LEU A 19 1.83 13.95 -4.80
CA LEU A 19 1.78 12.78 -5.66
C LEU A 19 0.94 13.02 -6.93
N ARG A 20 -0.20 13.71 -6.80
CA ARG A 20 -1.14 13.94 -7.91
C ARG A 20 -0.62 14.93 -8.94
N ARG A 21 0.29 15.83 -8.53
CA ARG A 21 0.98 16.75 -9.44
C ARG A 21 2.23 16.12 -10.04
N GLN A 22 2.90 15.25 -9.31
CA GLN A 22 4.17 14.66 -9.72
C GLN A 22 4.00 13.47 -10.68
N ILE A 23 2.92 12.68 -10.54
CA ILE A 23 2.64 11.55 -11.43
C ILE A 23 1.40 11.87 -12.30
N PRO A 24 1.56 11.95 -13.64
CA PRO A 24 0.44 12.19 -14.54
C PRO A 24 -0.64 11.10 -14.46
N LYS A 25 -1.88 11.47 -14.80
CA LYS A 25 -2.97 10.50 -14.91
C LYS A 25 -2.65 9.46 -15.98
N GLY A 26 -2.99 8.20 -15.72
CA GLY A 26 -2.80 7.09 -16.66
C GLY A 26 -1.50 6.30 -16.48
N PHE A 27 -0.58 6.76 -15.63
CA PHE A 27 0.64 6.03 -15.28
C PHE A 27 0.40 5.11 -14.08
N SER A 28 0.91 3.88 -14.17
CA SER A 28 1.03 2.98 -13.02
C SER A 28 2.16 3.46 -12.10
N TYR A 29 1.99 3.36 -10.79
CA TYR A 29 3.03 3.72 -9.82
C TYR A 29 2.88 2.97 -8.51
N CYS A 30 4.00 2.83 -7.80
CA CYS A 30 4.08 2.40 -6.40
C CYS A 30 4.39 3.63 -5.54
N ALA A 31 3.64 3.86 -4.47
CA ALA A 31 3.88 4.94 -3.51
C ALA A 31 3.89 4.38 -2.08
N VAL A 32 4.80 4.88 -1.26
CA VAL A 32 4.94 4.56 0.16
C VAL A 32 4.97 5.87 0.94
N ASP A 33 4.24 5.93 2.06
CA ASP A 33 4.22 7.06 2.98
C ASP A 33 4.61 6.62 4.39
N PHE A 34 5.27 7.51 5.14
CA PHE A 34 5.75 7.24 6.50
C PHE A 34 4.90 8.00 7.52
N GLY A 35 3.66 7.54 7.69
CA GLY A 35 2.70 8.17 8.60
C GLY A 35 2.26 9.54 8.09
N LEU A 36 2.61 10.60 8.81
CA LEU A 36 2.34 11.99 8.41
C LEU A 36 3.49 12.62 7.61
N SER A 37 4.62 11.92 7.47
CA SER A 37 5.77 12.41 6.71
C SER A 37 5.67 11.99 5.25
N SER A 38 6.17 12.87 4.37
CA SER A 38 6.39 12.56 2.96
C SER A 38 7.18 11.26 2.80
N GLY A 39 6.69 10.36 1.94
CA GLY A 39 7.45 9.20 1.52
C GLY A 39 7.91 9.29 0.07
N TYR A 40 7.88 8.17 -0.63
CA TYR A 40 8.46 8.04 -1.96
C TYR A 40 7.50 7.38 -2.94
N ALA A 41 7.60 7.79 -4.20
CA ALA A 41 6.91 7.17 -5.31
C ALA A 41 7.90 6.68 -6.37
N HIS A 42 7.49 5.67 -7.09
CA HIS A 42 8.18 5.08 -8.22
C HIS A 42 7.14 4.82 -9.31
N VAL A 43 7.36 5.39 -10.50
CA VAL A 43 6.53 5.10 -11.68
C VAL A 43 6.88 3.70 -12.15
N ILE A 44 5.84 2.89 -12.39
CA ILE A 44 5.99 1.52 -12.89
C ILE A 44 5.89 1.58 -14.41
N GLU A 45 6.96 1.24 -15.11
CA GLU A 45 7.02 1.33 -16.58
C GLU A 45 6.49 0.05 -17.23
N ASN A 46 6.78 -1.11 -16.62
CA ASN A 46 6.33 -2.41 -17.12
C ASN A 46 5.59 -3.20 -16.02
N ASN A 47 4.27 -3.25 -16.14
CA ASN A 47 3.42 -3.96 -15.17
C ASN A 47 3.59 -5.49 -15.22
N GLU A 48 4.13 -6.07 -16.30
CA GLU A 48 4.34 -7.51 -16.41
C GLU A 48 5.58 -7.98 -15.64
N THR A 49 6.61 -7.13 -15.57
CA THR A 49 7.85 -7.43 -14.84
C THR A 49 7.79 -6.98 -13.39
N PHE A 50 6.99 -5.94 -13.08
CA PHE A 50 6.87 -5.43 -11.72
C PHE A 50 6.12 -6.43 -10.81
N PRO A 51 6.75 -6.96 -9.75
CA PRO A 51 6.12 -8.00 -8.94
C PRO A 51 4.95 -7.44 -8.12
N SER A 52 3.78 -8.06 -8.26
CA SER A 52 2.59 -7.71 -7.47
C SER A 52 2.79 -7.90 -5.95
N SER A 53 3.75 -8.73 -5.55
CA SER A 53 4.16 -8.97 -4.16
C SER A 53 5.21 -7.99 -3.64
N PHE A 54 5.73 -7.06 -4.45
CA PHE A 54 6.86 -6.19 -4.11
C PHE A 54 6.78 -5.57 -2.70
N ALA A 55 5.68 -4.87 -2.40
CA ALA A 55 5.52 -4.22 -1.10
C ALA A 55 5.43 -5.23 0.07
N HIS A 56 4.80 -6.39 -0.16
CA HIS A 56 4.69 -7.44 0.86
C HIS A 56 6.05 -8.05 1.17
N GLU A 57 6.91 -8.22 0.16
CA GLU A 57 8.27 -8.73 0.30
C GLU A 57 9.14 -7.85 1.18
N ILE A 58 9.14 -6.55 0.89
CA ILE A 58 9.90 -5.56 1.65
C ILE A 58 9.44 -5.52 3.10
N ILE A 59 8.13 -5.39 3.34
CA ILE A 59 7.58 -5.32 4.71
C ILE A 59 7.84 -6.63 5.48
N ALA A 60 7.64 -7.79 4.83
CA ALA A 60 7.89 -9.07 5.48
C ALA A 60 9.36 -9.28 5.81
N GLY A 61 10.27 -8.87 4.92
CA GLY A 61 11.71 -8.89 5.17
C GLY A 61 12.11 -7.97 6.32
N MET A 62 11.55 -6.74 6.38
CA MET A 62 11.79 -5.81 7.48
C MET A 62 11.29 -6.32 8.84
N LEU A 63 10.23 -7.12 8.85
CA LEU A 63 9.64 -7.71 10.05
C LEU A 63 10.18 -9.12 10.37
N ASP A 64 11.15 -9.61 9.60
CA ASP A 64 11.71 -10.97 9.69
C ASP A 64 10.62 -12.06 9.70
N LEU A 65 9.60 -11.89 8.86
CA LEU A 65 8.49 -12.82 8.75
C LEU A 65 8.82 -13.97 7.80
N PRO A 66 8.41 -15.22 8.12
CA PRO A 66 8.62 -16.35 7.24
C PRO A 66 7.82 -16.17 5.94
N SER A 67 8.40 -16.61 4.82
CA SER A 67 7.82 -16.48 3.47
C SER A 67 6.41 -17.09 3.34
N SER A 68 6.10 -18.09 4.17
CA SER A 68 4.78 -18.72 4.24
C SER A 68 3.64 -17.77 4.65
N ARG A 69 3.94 -16.63 5.30
CA ARG A 69 2.93 -15.65 5.72
C ARG A 69 2.41 -14.78 4.58
N TRP A 70 3.17 -14.61 3.50
CA TRP A 70 2.83 -13.67 2.42
C TRP A 70 2.87 -14.28 1.01
N ARG A 71 3.73 -15.27 0.72
CA ARG A 71 3.73 -15.98 -0.59
C ARG A 71 2.57 -16.94 -0.77
N ASN A 72 2.08 -17.54 0.33
CA ASN A 72 1.04 -18.57 0.31
C ASN A 72 -0.02 -18.28 1.37
N ARG A 73 -0.71 -17.13 1.25
CA ARG A 73 -1.78 -16.75 2.18
C ARG A 73 -2.84 -17.85 2.24
N LYS A 74 -2.90 -18.57 3.36
CA LYS A 74 -3.97 -19.53 3.63
C LYS A 74 -5.28 -18.77 3.77
N GLN A 75 -6.32 -19.26 3.11
CA GLN A 75 -7.68 -18.76 3.35
C GLN A 75 -8.00 -18.93 4.85
N GLN A 76 -8.48 -17.86 5.46
CA GLN A 76 -8.92 -17.88 6.85
C GLN A 76 -10.41 -18.21 6.89
N ASP A 77 -10.81 -18.95 7.92
CA ASP A 77 -12.21 -19.18 8.19
C ASP A 77 -12.96 -17.85 8.39
N PHE A 78 -14.21 -17.81 7.94
CA PHE A 78 -15.03 -16.60 7.97
C PHE A 78 -15.26 -16.09 9.39
N ALA A 79 -15.50 -16.99 10.36
CA ALA A 79 -15.74 -16.57 11.75
C ALA A 79 -14.49 -15.94 12.36
N ALA A 80 -13.31 -16.48 12.07
CA ALA A 80 -12.03 -15.92 12.51
C ALA A 80 -11.75 -14.54 11.88
N LEU A 81 -12.05 -14.38 10.58
CA LEU A 81 -11.91 -13.08 9.91
C LEU A 81 -12.88 -12.05 10.49
N LYS A 82 -14.14 -12.43 10.71
CA LYS A 82 -15.16 -11.56 11.30
C LYS A 82 -14.73 -11.05 12.68
N SER A 83 -14.24 -11.94 13.54
CA SER A 83 -13.75 -11.58 14.88
C SER A 83 -12.61 -10.54 14.82
N LYS A 84 -11.65 -10.69 13.90
CA LYS A 84 -10.57 -9.70 13.70
C LYS A 84 -11.11 -8.35 13.22
N CYS A 85 -12.08 -8.37 12.30
CA CYS A 85 -12.73 -7.15 11.83
C CYS A 85 -13.46 -6.43 12.96
N ASP A 86 -14.19 -7.17 13.82
CA ASP A 86 -14.93 -6.59 14.94
C ASP A 86 -13.99 -6.03 16.02
N ALA A 87 -12.87 -6.70 16.29
CA ALA A 87 -11.83 -6.17 17.18
C ALA A 87 -11.21 -4.87 16.63
N MET A 88 -10.90 -4.83 15.32
CA MET A 88 -10.36 -3.63 14.67
C MET A 88 -11.37 -2.47 14.65
N LYS A 89 -12.66 -2.75 14.44
CA LYS A 89 -13.72 -1.73 14.53
C LYS A 89 -13.78 -1.13 15.93
N THR A 90 -13.71 -1.98 16.95
CA THR A 90 -13.77 -1.55 18.36
C THR A 90 -12.55 -0.68 18.72
N SER A 91 -11.35 -1.02 18.25
CA SER A 91 -10.15 -0.19 18.50
C SER A 91 -10.17 1.13 17.73
N TRP A 92 -10.79 1.15 16.55
CA TRP A 92 -10.94 2.35 15.71
C TRP A 92 -12.04 3.31 16.18
N GLU A 93 -12.98 2.83 16.99
CA GLU A 93 -14.17 3.56 17.47
C GLU A 93 -13.90 5.00 17.95
N PRO A 94 -12.84 5.29 18.75
CA PRO A 94 -12.58 6.66 19.23
C PRO A 94 -12.10 7.63 18.14
N TYR A 95 -11.63 7.12 17.00
CA TYR A 95 -11.00 7.88 15.92
C TYR A 95 -11.88 7.97 14.66
N ASP A 96 -13.06 7.36 14.67
CA ASP A 96 -13.96 7.33 13.53
C ASP A 96 -14.70 8.66 13.33
N TRP A 97 -14.09 9.54 12.56
CA TRP A 97 -14.68 10.81 12.14
C TRP A 97 -15.85 10.65 11.17
N THR A 98 -16.02 9.50 10.52
CA THR A 98 -17.03 9.31 9.47
C THR A 98 -18.46 9.30 10.00
N LYS A 99 -18.64 9.03 11.30
CA LYS A 99 -19.93 9.11 12.00
C LYS A 99 -20.52 10.51 12.07
N ARG A 100 -19.68 11.52 11.88
CA ARG A 100 -20.07 12.94 11.93
C ARG A 100 -20.39 13.51 10.55
N ILE A 101 -20.22 12.73 9.48
CA ILE A 101 -20.51 13.16 8.12
C ILE A 101 -22.02 13.11 7.89
N ASP A 102 -22.63 14.25 7.60
CA ASP A 102 -24.00 14.32 7.11
C ASP A 102 -24.04 13.86 5.65
N ARG A 103 -24.63 12.69 5.41
CA ARG A 103 -24.71 12.08 4.07
C ARG A 103 -25.89 12.59 3.24
N ASN A 104 -26.75 13.43 3.82
CA ASN A 104 -27.93 13.97 3.15
C ASN A 104 -27.72 15.39 2.60
N LYS A 105 -26.53 15.98 2.78
CA LYS A 105 -26.11 17.20 2.11
C LYS A 105 -25.40 16.87 0.79
N SER A 106 -26.20 16.70 -0.26
CA SER A 106 -25.79 16.80 -1.67
C SER A 106 -26.67 17.78 -2.40
#